data_AF-Q4WBX0-F1
#
_entry.id   AF-Q4WBX0-F1
#
_cell.length_a   1.000
_cell.length_b   1.000
_cell.length_c   1.000
_cell.angle_alpha   90.00
_cell.angle_beta   90.00
_cell.angle_gamma   90.00
#
_symmetry.space_group_name_H-M   'P 1'
#
loop_
_entity.id
_entity.type
_entity.pdbx_description
1 polymer ?
#
loop_
_entity_poly.entity_id
_entity_poly.type
_entity_poly.pdbx_seq_one_letter_code
_entity_poly.pdbx_strand_id
1 'polypeptide(L)'
;MKILGYTPYHMYEVALVQGTPGMAALLEAVIAEHNRLSGIKRFDKGDLDKLTADYDVRVHVPIAFWILTMLQCLIEIPSFLGPALLDEYAQDPEVKIILTERDPDRWAKSVNGTAGFVVKAAASFPLNVLKHFDEELGIFLALNTTVYAVVADSTKPGQPGNEAALRRNYVE
;
A
#
# COMPACT_ATOMS: atom_id res chain seq x y z
N MET A 1 3.89 16.98 -3.11
CA MET A 1 4.37 16.26 -4.31
C MET A 1 3.73 16.79 -5.59
N LYS A 2 2.39 16.77 -5.76
CA LYS A 2 1.74 17.37 -6.96
C LYS A 2 2.12 18.84 -7.22
N ILE A 3 2.16 19.68 -6.18
CA ILE A 3 2.61 21.09 -6.27
C ILE A 3 4.06 21.20 -6.78
N LEU A 4 4.89 20.19 -6.50
CA LEU A 4 6.30 20.13 -6.91
C LEU A 4 6.48 19.50 -8.30
N GLY A 5 5.39 19.20 -9.03
CA GLY A 5 5.43 18.59 -10.36
C GLY A 5 5.53 17.06 -10.37
N TYR A 6 5.50 16.40 -9.20
CA TYR A 6 5.51 14.93 -9.13
C TYR A 6 4.13 14.35 -9.36
N THR A 7 4.10 13.15 -9.94
CA THR A 7 2.93 12.31 -10.12
C THR A 7 2.90 11.28 -8.98
N PRO A 8 2.11 11.51 -7.91
CA PRO A 8 2.11 10.61 -6.76
C PRO A 8 1.32 9.34 -7.04
N TYR A 9 1.81 8.23 -6.51
CA TYR A 9 1.15 6.94 -6.51
C TYR A 9 0.95 6.47 -5.07
N HIS A 10 -0.30 6.42 -4.62
CA HIS A 10 -0.75 6.08 -3.25
C HIS A 10 -1.80 4.96 -3.33
N MET A 11 -2.25 4.42 -2.19
CA MET A 11 -3.43 3.53 -2.14
C MET A 11 -4.68 4.08 -2.85
N TYR A 12 -4.84 5.40 -2.99
CA TYR A 12 -5.93 5.98 -3.79
C TYR A 12 -5.82 5.56 -5.26
N GLU A 13 -4.64 5.69 -5.86
CA GLU A 13 -4.40 5.30 -7.25
C GLU A 13 -4.61 3.80 -7.46
N VAL A 14 -4.16 2.97 -6.50
CA VAL A 14 -4.39 1.53 -6.51
C VAL A 14 -5.88 1.20 -6.51
N ALA A 15 -6.64 1.79 -5.58
CA ALA A 15 -8.03 1.41 -5.35
C ALA A 15 -9.02 2.05 -6.35
N LEU A 16 -8.84 3.32 -6.70
CA LEU A 16 -9.84 4.11 -7.43
C LEU A 16 -9.46 4.42 -8.88
N VAL A 17 -8.18 4.29 -9.26
CA VAL A 17 -7.73 4.52 -10.64
C VAL A 17 -7.47 3.19 -11.34
N GLN A 18 -6.71 2.30 -10.70
CA GLN A 18 -6.44 0.97 -11.24
C GLN A 18 -7.58 0.00 -10.95
N GLY A 19 -8.25 0.14 -9.80
CA GLY A 19 -9.37 -0.72 -9.41
C GLY A 19 -8.90 -2.15 -9.11
N THR A 20 -9.75 -3.12 -9.44
CA THR A 20 -9.52 -4.55 -9.14
C THR A 20 -8.12 -5.05 -9.54
N PRO A 21 -7.59 -4.82 -10.76
CA PRO A 21 -6.25 -5.28 -11.13
C PRO A 21 -5.12 -4.74 -10.23
N GLY A 22 -5.17 -3.44 -9.91
CA GLY A 22 -4.16 -2.81 -9.06
C GLY A 22 -4.22 -3.33 -7.63
N MET A 23 -5.43 -3.44 -7.08
CA MET A 23 -5.63 -3.98 -5.73
C MET A 23 -5.22 -5.45 -5.63
N ALA A 24 -5.52 -6.26 -6.65
CA ALA A 24 -5.12 -7.66 -6.68
C ALA A 24 -3.60 -7.83 -6.74
N ALA A 25 -2.92 -7.07 -7.61
CA ALA A 25 -1.46 -7.09 -7.73
C ALA A 25 -0.78 -6.64 -6.44
N LEU A 26 -1.27 -5.58 -5.80
CA LEU A 26 -0.71 -5.15 -4.52
C LEU A 26 -0.96 -6.17 -3.40
N LEU A 27 -2.15 -6.78 -3.36
CA LEU A 27 -2.45 -7.83 -2.39
C LEU A 27 -1.50 -9.02 -2.56
N GLU A 28 -1.25 -9.45 -3.79
CA GLU A 28 -0.29 -10.50 -4.13
C GLU A 28 1.12 -10.13 -3.65
N ALA A 29 1.57 -8.91 -3.93
CA ALA A 29 2.89 -8.43 -3.52
C ALA A 29 3.07 -8.42 -1.99
N VAL A 30 2.05 -7.95 -1.25
CA VAL A 30 2.07 -7.95 0.22
C VAL A 30 2.08 -9.38 0.78
N ILE A 31 1.31 -10.30 0.20
CA ILE A 31 1.32 -11.71 0.59
C ILE A 31 2.69 -12.35 0.31
N ALA A 32 3.29 -12.07 -0.85
CA ALA A 32 4.59 -12.59 -1.24
C ALA A 32 5.70 -12.18 -0.25
N GLU A 33 5.66 -10.94 0.22
CA GLU A 33 6.66 -10.46 1.18
C GLU A 33 6.46 -11.05 2.58
N HIS A 34 5.24 -11.00 3.09
CA HIS A 34 4.94 -11.27 4.51
C HIS A 34 4.51 -12.71 4.82
N ASN A 35 4.22 -13.52 3.80
CA ASN A 35 3.92 -14.94 3.96
C ASN A 35 4.90 -15.81 3.17
N ARG A 36 5.94 -16.30 3.86
CA ARG A 36 6.96 -17.20 3.28
C ARG A 36 6.41 -18.53 2.75
N LEU A 37 5.22 -18.94 3.22
CA LEU A 37 4.56 -20.17 2.79
C LEU A 37 3.56 -19.95 1.64
N SER A 38 3.44 -18.73 1.12
CA SER A 38 2.54 -18.41 0.01
C SER A 38 2.95 -19.07 -1.31
N GLY A 39 4.25 -19.36 -1.49
CA GLY A 39 4.80 -19.85 -2.76
C GLY A 39 4.87 -18.77 -3.86
N ILE A 40 4.52 -17.52 -3.53
CA ILE A 40 4.54 -16.38 -4.46
C ILE A 40 5.94 -15.76 -4.45
N LYS A 41 6.47 -15.44 -5.63
CA LYS A 41 7.76 -14.74 -5.75
C LYS A 41 7.60 -13.32 -5.18
N ARG A 42 8.54 -12.91 -4.32
CA ARG A 42 8.65 -11.53 -3.85
C ARG A 42 8.87 -10.58 -5.03
N PHE A 43 8.21 -9.44 -4.97
CA PHE A 43 8.31 -8.41 -6.00
C PHE A 43 9.70 -7.76 -5.92
N ASP A 44 10.34 -7.61 -7.07
CA ASP A 44 11.55 -6.81 -7.23
C ASP A 44 11.21 -5.41 -7.76
N LYS A 45 12.23 -4.54 -7.90
CA LYS A 45 12.06 -3.20 -8.46
C LYS A 45 11.33 -3.23 -9.81
N GLY A 46 11.67 -4.17 -10.70
CA GLY A 46 11.08 -4.26 -12.03
C GLY A 46 9.61 -4.67 -12.01
N ASP A 47 9.20 -5.48 -11.04
CA ASP A 47 7.80 -5.86 -10.85
C ASP A 47 6.97 -4.68 -10.30
N LEU A 48 7.53 -3.87 -9.39
CA LEU A 48 6.86 -2.64 -8.92
C LEU A 48 6.80 -1.56 -10.01
N ASP A 49 7.88 -1.37 -10.77
CA ASP A 49 7.92 -0.41 -11.88
C ASP A 49 6.85 -0.75 -12.95
N LYS A 50 6.58 -2.04 -13.21
CA LYS A 50 5.48 -2.44 -14.10
C LYS A 50 4.11 -2.11 -13.50
N LEU A 51 3.91 -2.33 -12.21
CA LEU A 51 2.67 -2.02 -11.51
C LEU A 51 2.34 -0.52 -11.57
N THR A 52 3.38 0.32 -11.54
CA THR A 52 3.24 1.78 -11.56
C THR A 52 3.31 2.37 -12.98
N ALA A 53 3.90 1.67 -13.96
CA ALA A 53 4.00 2.11 -15.34
C ALA A 53 2.63 2.39 -16.00
N ASP A 54 1.61 1.60 -15.69
CA ASP A 54 0.25 1.80 -16.21
C ASP A 54 -0.43 3.08 -15.68
N TYR A 55 0.07 3.63 -14.57
CA TYR A 55 -0.37 4.93 -14.06
C TYR A 55 0.17 6.08 -14.93
N ASP A 56 1.35 5.91 -15.53
CA ASP A 56 1.92 6.87 -16.49
C ASP A 56 1.10 6.92 -17.79
N VAL A 57 0.49 5.80 -18.19
CA VAL A 57 -0.23 5.67 -19.47
C VAL A 57 -1.68 6.19 -19.41
N ARG A 58 -2.36 6.09 -18.26
CA ARG A 58 -3.80 6.42 -18.16
C ARG A 58 -4.11 7.88 -17.83
N VAL A 59 -3.16 8.66 -17.34
CA VAL A 59 -3.33 10.11 -17.31
C VAL A 59 -3.12 10.58 -18.76
N HIS A 60 -4.22 10.88 -19.48
CA HIS A 60 -4.20 11.41 -20.84
C HIS A 60 -3.50 12.77 -20.86
N VAL A 61 -2.16 12.77 -20.91
CA VAL A 61 -1.36 13.98 -21.09
C VAL A 61 -0.66 13.86 -22.45
N PRO A 62 -0.76 14.89 -23.32
CA PRO A 62 -0.15 14.85 -24.65
C PRO A 62 1.35 14.51 -24.59
N ILE A 63 1.86 13.85 -25.63
CA ILE A 63 3.24 13.34 -25.75
C ILE A 63 4.33 14.41 -25.48
N ALA A 64 4.04 15.69 -25.68
CA ALA A 64 4.95 16.79 -25.34
C ALA A 64 5.09 17.03 -23.81
N PHE A 65 4.13 16.56 -23.02
CA PHE A 65 4.11 16.65 -21.56
C PHE A 65 4.73 15.43 -20.88
N TRP A 66 4.79 14.28 -21.57
CA TRP A 66 5.46 13.05 -21.11
C TRP A 66 6.95 13.26 -20.79
N ILE A 67 7.64 14.12 -21.55
CA ILE A 67 9.05 14.46 -21.31
C ILE A 67 9.23 15.31 -20.02
N LEU A 68 8.14 15.88 -19.48
CA LEU A 68 8.16 16.76 -18.31
C LEU A 68 7.53 16.13 -17.05
N THR A 69 6.91 14.94 -17.13
CA THR A 69 6.20 14.27 -16.01
C THR A 69 6.83 12.99 -15.49
N MET A 70 8.06 12.65 -15.89
CA MET A 70 8.81 11.48 -15.39
C MET A 70 9.29 11.59 -13.93
N LEU A 71 8.59 12.34 -13.09
CA LEU A 71 8.83 12.42 -11.67
C LEU A 71 7.75 11.60 -10.95
N GLN A 72 7.92 10.28 -10.96
CA GLN A 72 7.08 9.38 -10.18
C GLN A 72 7.43 9.51 -8.69
N CYS A 73 6.40 9.59 -7.84
CA CYS A 73 6.56 9.60 -6.39
C CYS A 73 5.71 8.50 -5.78
N LEU A 74 6.37 7.41 -5.39
CA LEU A 74 5.71 6.31 -4.69
C LEU A 74 5.54 6.72 -3.22
N ILE A 75 4.29 6.78 -2.77
CA ILE A 75 3.93 7.09 -1.38
C ILE A 75 3.41 5.80 -0.77
N GLU A 76 3.85 5.49 0.45
CA GLU A 76 3.46 4.35 1.32
C GLU A 76 3.62 2.93 0.74
N ILE A 77 3.31 2.67 -0.53
CA ILE A 77 3.30 1.35 -1.14
C ILE A 77 4.62 0.59 -0.96
N PRO A 78 5.81 1.18 -1.21
CA PRO A 78 7.08 0.47 -1.01
C PRO A 78 7.31 0.03 0.44
N SER A 79 6.74 0.74 1.43
CA SER A 79 6.89 0.38 2.85
C SER A 79 6.17 -0.93 3.20
N PHE A 80 5.16 -1.33 2.42
CA PHE A 80 4.47 -2.62 2.61
C PHE A 80 5.25 -3.80 2.01
N LEU A 81 6.23 -3.53 1.14
CA LEU A 81 6.97 -4.54 0.37
C LEU A 81 8.35 -4.85 0.95
N GLY A 82 8.64 -4.31 2.14
CA GLY A 82 9.81 -4.67 2.92
C GLY A 82 11.10 -3.91 2.55
N PRO A 83 12.14 -4.01 3.40
CA PRO A 83 13.36 -3.22 3.26
C PRO A 83 14.22 -3.61 2.06
N ALA A 84 14.19 -4.88 1.62
CA ALA A 84 15.00 -5.34 0.48
C ALA A 84 14.65 -4.58 -0.83
N LEU A 85 13.36 -4.28 -1.04
CA LEU A 85 12.93 -3.49 -2.19
C LEU A 85 13.42 -2.04 -2.07
N LEU A 86 13.39 -1.45 -0.87
CA LEU A 86 13.92 -0.12 -0.63
C LEU A 86 15.43 -0.06 -0.86
N ASP A 87 16.17 -1.12 -0.51
CA ASP A 87 17.60 -1.24 -0.77
C ASP A 87 17.91 -1.25 -2.28
N GLU A 88 17.09 -1.91 -3.10
CA GLU A 88 17.18 -1.89 -4.56
C GLU A 88 16.97 -0.48 -5.13
N TYR A 89 15.93 0.23 -4.67
CA TYR A 89 15.68 1.62 -5.07
C TYR A 89 16.78 2.56 -4.58
N ALA A 90 17.41 2.30 -3.43
CA ALA A 90 18.50 3.10 -2.90
C ALA A 90 19.80 2.99 -3.73
N GLN A 91 19.96 1.93 -4.53
CA GLN A 91 21.10 1.82 -5.45
C GLN A 91 20.99 2.74 -6.67
N ASP A 92 19.80 3.25 -6.95
CA ASP A 92 19.55 4.14 -8.09
C ASP A 92 19.85 5.60 -7.70
N PRO A 93 20.87 6.25 -8.31
CA PRO A 93 21.25 7.62 -7.93
C PRO A 93 20.16 8.67 -8.26
N GLU A 94 19.25 8.35 -9.17
CA GLU A 94 18.14 9.23 -9.56
C GLU A 94 16.97 9.17 -8.56
N VAL A 95 16.91 8.11 -7.75
CA VAL A 95 15.87 7.95 -6.73
C VAL A 95 16.25 8.72 -5.46
N LYS A 96 15.25 9.39 -4.89
CA LYS A 96 15.35 10.05 -3.58
C LYS A 96 14.31 9.46 -2.65
N ILE A 97 14.78 8.97 -1.50
CA ILE A 97 13.91 8.41 -0.45
C ILE A 97 13.59 9.52 0.55
N ILE A 98 12.30 9.70 0.82
CA ILE A 98 11.81 10.65 1.83
C ILE A 98 11.10 9.84 2.91
N LEU A 99 11.67 9.84 4.12
CA LEU A 99 11.03 9.30 5.30
C LEU A 99 10.14 10.39 5.93
N THR A 100 8.87 10.05 6.20
CA THR A 100 7.97 10.96 6.92
C THR A 100 7.75 10.44 8.33
N GLU A 101 8.04 11.27 9.33
CA GLU A 101 7.97 10.88 10.73
C GLU A 101 6.90 11.68 11.50
N ARG A 102 6.32 11.03 12.50
CA ARG A 102 5.40 11.59 13.49
C ARG A 102 5.50 10.82 14.81
N ASP A 103 4.86 11.37 15.84
CA ASP A 103 4.73 10.69 17.12
C ASP A 103 4.10 9.28 16.98
N PRO A 104 4.75 8.20 17.49
CA PRO A 104 4.30 6.83 17.31
C PRO A 104 2.91 6.56 17.89
N ASP A 105 2.57 7.15 19.03
CA ASP A 105 1.26 6.94 19.67
C ASP A 105 0.15 7.60 18.84
N ARG A 106 0.40 8.80 18.32
CA ARG A 106 -0.51 9.47 17.38
C ARG A 106 -0.61 8.70 16.06
N TRP A 107 0.47 8.10 15.57
CA TRP A 107 0.44 7.26 14.37
C TRP A 107 -0.45 6.03 14.59
N ALA A 108 -0.23 5.28 15.67
CA ALA A 108 -1.02 4.08 15.99
C ALA A 108 -2.51 4.39 16.11
N LYS A 109 -2.88 5.48 16.79
CA LYS A 109 -4.27 5.98 16.86
C LYS A 109 -4.83 6.32 15.48
N SER A 110 -4.03 6.95 14.62
CA SER A 110 -4.42 7.30 13.26
C SER A 110 -4.71 6.05 12.42
N VAL A 111 -3.81 5.07 12.42
CA VAL A 111 -3.96 3.79 11.69
C VAL A 111 -5.20 3.05 12.18
N ASN A 112 -5.43 3.01 13.48
CA ASN A 112 -6.63 2.40 14.05
C ASN A 112 -7.93 3.13 13.69
N GLY A 113 -7.89 4.47 13.60
CA GLY A 113 -9.03 5.28 13.22
C GLY A 113 -9.40 5.19 11.73
N THR A 114 -8.41 4.95 10.86
CA THR A 114 -8.61 4.88 9.41
C THR A 114 -8.66 3.42 8.92
N ALA A 115 -7.52 2.75 8.79
CA ALA A 115 -7.44 1.37 8.30
C ALA A 115 -8.15 0.40 9.26
N GLY A 116 -8.02 0.61 10.57
CA GLY A 116 -8.70 -0.21 11.57
C GLY A 116 -10.23 -0.11 11.52
N PHE A 117 -10.78 1.02 11.06
CA PHE A 117 -12.22 1.13 10.80
C PHE A 117 -12.63 0.20 9.64
N VAL A 118 -11.87 0.19 8.54
CA VAL A 118 -12.14 -0.69 7.39
C VAL A 118 -12.08 -2.16 7.80
N VAL A 119 -11.09 -2.56 8.60
CA VAL A 119 -10.96 -3.93 9.12
C VAL A 119 -12.16 -4.33 9.98
N LYS A 120 -12.62 -3.45 10.87
CA LYS A 120 -13.83 -3.69 11.67
C LYS A 120 -15.08 -3.81 10.78
N ALA A 121 -15.20 -2.95 9.78
CA ALA A 121 -16.31 -2.98 8.85
C ALA A 121 -16.30 -4.28 8.02
N ALA A 122 -15.13 -4.73 7.53
CA ALA A 122 -14.96 -5.98 6.79
C ALA A 122 -15.41 -7.23 7.57
N ALA A 123 -15.34 -7.19 8.90
CA ALA A 123 -15.75 -8.26 9.80
C ALA A 123 -17.22 -8.15 10.24
N SER A 124 -17.92 -7.06 9.90
CA SER A 124 -19.26 -6.75 10.39
C SER A 124 -20.30 -6.75 9.27
N PHE A 125 -21.56 -6.97 9.63
CA PHE A 125 -22.67 -6.83 8.68
C PHE A 125 -22.81 -5.36 8.25
N PRO A 126 -23.08 -5.06 6.95
CA PRO A 126 -23.34 -6.02 5.88
C PRO A 126 -22.09 -6.45 5.09
N LEU A 127 -20.94 -5.80 5.27
CA LEU A 127 -19.78 -5.99 4.40
C LEU A 127 -19.17 -7.40 4.51
N ASN A 128 -19.26 -8.05 5.67
CA ASN A 128 -18.81 -9.43 5.84
C ASN A 128 -19.59 -10.44 4.98
N VAL A 129 -20.77 -10.06 4.47
CA VAL A 129 -21.57 -10.85 3.51
C VAL A 129 -21.39 -10.31 2.09
N LEU A 130 -21.54 -9.00 1.89
CA LEU A 130 -21.52 -8.39 0.55
C LEU A 130 -20.22 -8.63 -0.22
N LYS A 131 -19.09 -8.74 0.49
CA LYS A 131 -17.77 -9.04 -0.09
C LYS A 131 -17.70 -10.35 -0.91
N HIS A 132 -18.67 -11.25 -0.72
CA HIS A 132 -18.74 -12.52 -1.44
C HIS A 132 -19.53 -12.40 -2.75
N PHE A 133 -20.26 -11.30 -2.95
CA PHE A 133 -21.11 -11.05 -4.13
C PHE A 133 -20.56 -9.93 -5.02
N ASP A 134 -19.64 -9.13 -4.50
CA ASP A 134 -18.98 -8.03 -5.20
C ASP A 134 -17.48 -8.26 -5.14
N GLU A 135 -16.88 -8.54 -6.30
CA GLU A 135 -15.46 -8.87 -6.45
C GLU A 135 -14.55 -7.69 -6.06
N GLU A 136 -14.90 -6.48 -6.49
CA GLU A 136 -14.11 -5.28 -6.22
C GLU A 136 -14.11 -4.97 -4.72
N LEU A 137 -15.28 -5.02 -4.08
CA LEU A 137 -15.40 -4.91 -2.62
C LEU A 137 -14.64 -6.03 -1.90
N GLY A 138 -14.74 -7.26 -2.41
CA GLY A 138 -14.05 -8.43 -1.87
C GLY A 138 -12.54 -8.21 -1.81
N ILE A 139 -11.94 -7.80 -2.92
CA ILE A 139 -10.51 -7.55 -3.04
C ILE A 139 -10.10 -6.31 -2.24
N PHE A 140 -10.90 -5.23 -2.26
CA PHE A 140 -10.63 -4.03 -1.46
C PHE A 140 -10.53 -4.36 0.04
N LEU A 141 -11.48 -5.12 0.58
CA LEU A 141 -11.49 -5.50 1.99
C LEU A 141 -10.37 -6.50 2.31
N ALA A 142 -10.05 -7.42 1.40
CA ALA A 142 -8.93 -8.35 1.56
C ALA A 142 -7.59 -7.62 1.61
N LEU A 143 -7.35 -6.69 0.69
CA LEU A 143 -6.13 -5.86 0.66
C LEU A 143 -5.96 -5.05 1.94
N ASN A 144 -6.98 -4.27 2.33
CA ASN A 144 -6.89 -3.45 3.54
C ASN A 144 -6.72 -4.29 4.81
N THR A 145 -7.38 -5.46 4.90
CA THR A 145 -7.21 -6.37 6.04
C THR A 145 -5.82 -6.97 6.07
N THR A 146 -5.25 -7.31 4.93
CA THR A 146 -3.90 -7.90 4.82
C THR A 146 -2.82 -6.88 5.17
N VAL A 147 -2.89 -5.67 4.60
CA VAL A 147 -1.96 -4.58 4.93
C VAL A 147 -2.03 -4.21 6.40
N TYR A 148 -3.26 -4.11 6.96
CA TYR A 148 -3.42 -3.86 8.38
C TYR A 148 -2.80 -4.96 9.25
N ALA A 149 -3.00 -6.22 8.87
CA ALA A 149 -2.41 -7.35 9.59
C ALA A 149 -0.87 -7.32 9.56
N VAL A 150 -0.26 -6.87 8.46
CA VAL A 150 1.19 -6.66 8.39
C VAL A 150 1.64 -5.58 9.38
N VAL A 151 1.04 -4.38 9.34
CA VAL A 151 1.50 -3.27 10.19
C VAL A 151 1.17 -3.48 11.67
N ALA A 152 0.17 -4.29 11.99
CA ALA A 152 -0.31 -4.54 13.35
C ALA A 152 0.09 -5.91 13.92
N ASP A 153 1.04 -6.64 13.32
CA ASP A 153 1.42 -8.00 13.72
C ASP A 153 0.22 -8.95 13.91
N SER A 154 -0.71 -8.88 12.96
CA SER A 154 -1.97 -9.63 12.94
C SER A 154 -2.90 -9.40 14.13
N THR A 155 -2.59 -8.44 15.01
CA THR A 155 -3.55 -7.98 16.03
C THR A 155 -4.70 -7.24 15.36
N LYS A 156 -5.89 -7.28 15.97
CA LYS A 156 -7.07 -6.58 15.45
C LYS A 156 -7.31 -5.26 16.18
N PRO A 157 -7.95 -4.26 15.53
CA PRO A 157 -8.18 -2.98 16.17
C PRO A 157 -9.07 -3.15 17.40
N GLY A 158 -8.57 -2.71 18.57
CA GLY A 158 -9.24 -2.86 19.86
C GLY A 158 -8.89 -4.14 20.65
N GLN A 159 -8.05 -5.03 20.11
CA GLN A 159 -7.49 -6.14 20.90
C GLN A 159 -6.38 -5.65 21.84
N PRO A 160 -6.17 -6.34 22.99
CA PRO A 160 -5.00 -6.10 23.82
C PRO A 160 -3.70 -6.21 23.01
N GLY A 161 -2.79 -5.25 23.21
CA GLY A 161 -1.49 -5.23 22.54
C GLY A 161 -1.48 -4.65 21.12
N ASN A 162 -2.63 -4.33 20.53
CA ASN A 162 -2.69 -3.80 19.17
C ASN A 162 -1.96 -2.46 19.00
N GLU A 163 -2.21 -1.48 19.87
CA GLU A 163 -1.51 -0.19 19.82
C GLU A 163 -0.01 -0.34 20.08
N ALA A 164 0.38 -1.28 20.95
CA ALA A 164 1.78 -1.56 21.23
C ALA A 164 2.49 -2.21 20.03
N ALA A 165 1.82 -3.12 19.30
CA ALA A 165 2.34 -3.71 18.08
C ALA A 165 2.52 -2.66 16.97
N LEU A 166 1.49 -1.85 16.74
CA LEU A 166 1.56 -0.72 15.81
C LEU A 166 2.72 0.22 16.16
N ARG A 167 2.81 0.65 17.42
CA ARG A 167 3.88 1.53 17.89
C ARG A 167 5.26 0.94 17.67
N ARG A 168 5.43 -0.36 17.92
CA ARG A 168 6.70 -1.06 17.71
C ARG A 168 7.08 -1.05 16.23
N ASN A 169 6.18 -1.49 15.35
CA ASN A 169 6.42 -1.58 13.91
C ASN A 169 6.56 -0.22 13.21
N TYR A 170 6.22 0.87 13.90
CA TYR A 170 6.51 2.22 13.43
C TYR A 170 7.97 2.65 13.71
N VAL A 171 8.58 2.11 14.78
CA VAL A 171 9.91 2.53 15.28
C VAL A 171 11.01 1.56 14.88
N GLU A 172 10.71 0.26 14.88
CA GLU A 172 11.62 -0.84 14.58
C GLU A 172 11.50 -1.28 13.11
#